data_AF-A0A5C8MNP9-F1
#
_entry.id   AF-A0A5C8MNP9-F1
#
_cell.length_a   1.000
_cell.length_b   1.000
_cell.length_c   1.000
_cell.angle_alpha   90.00
_cell.angle_beta   90.00
_cell.angle_gamma   90.00
#
_symmetry.space_group_name_H-M   'P 1'
#
loop_
_entity.id
_entity.type
_entity.pdbx_description
1 polymer ?
#
loop_
_entity_poly.entity_id
_entity_poly.type
_entity_poly.pdbx_seq_one_letter_code
_entity_poly.pdbx_strand_id
1 'polypeptide(L)' 'MEVSVEQSKTIQTRLVLPSDTNHLGTIFGGTVLAYIDEIAAISAMRHARKAVVTVSIDKVDFISSAKVGDILK' A
#
# COMPACT_ATOMS: atom_id res chain seq x y z
N MET A 1 -11.75 -25.65 -3.29
CA MET A 1 -12.40 -24.64 -2.44
C MET A 1 -11.85 -23.28 -2.81
N GLU A 2 -12.75 -22.39 -3.21
CA GLU A 2 -12.50 -20.99 -3.51
C GLU A 2 -12.09 -20.25 -2.23
N VAL A 3 -11.13 -19.32 -2.31
CA VAL A 3 -10.67 -18.53 -1.16
C VAL A 3 -11.59 -17.34 -1.01
N SER A 4 -12.17 -17.14 0.18
CA SER A 4 -13.06 -15.98 0.40
C SER A 4 -12.25 -14.68 0.48
N VAL A 5 -12.92 -13.55 0.28
CA VAL A 5 -12.31 -12.21 0.42
C VAL A 5 -11.72 -12.04 1.82
N GLU A 6 -12.45 -12.40 2.87
CA GLU A 6 -11.97 -12.26 4.26
C GLU A 6 -10.73 -13.12 4.56
N GLN A 7 -10.55 -14.26 3.88
CA GLN A 7 -9.35 -15.09 4.05
C GLN A 7 -8.08 -14.47 3.46
N SER A 8 -8.21 -13.55 2.50
CA SER A 8 -7.09 -12.89 1.82
C SER A 8 -6.92 -11.42 2.22
N LYS A 9 -7.92 -10.82 2.87
CA LYS A 9 -7.88 -9.47 3.43
C LYS A 9 -6.62 -9.27 4.28
N THR A 10 -5.89 -8.23 3.94
CA THR A 10 -4.66 -7.86 4.63
C THR A 10 -4.69 -6.36 4.94
N ILE A 11 -4.30 -5.98 6.16
CA ILE A 11 -4.28 -4.60 6.64
C ILE A 11 -2.83 -4.25 6.95
N GLN A 12 -2.42 -3.05 6.56
CA GLN A 12 -1.11 -2.49 6.88
C GLN A 12 -1.31 -1.17 7.61
N THR A 13 -0.52 -0.92 8.65
CA THR A 13 -0.47 0.38 9.32
C THR A 13 0.94 0.91 9.19
N ARG A 14 1.12 2.15 8.73
CA ARG A 14 2.43 2.78 8.55
C ARG A 14 2.47 4.13 9.25
N LEU A 15 3.54 4.36 10.01
CA LEU A 15 3.89 5.69 10.51
C LEU A 15 4.69 6.42 9.44
N VAL A 16 4.30 7.64 9.09
CA VAL A 16 5.08 8.46 8.16
C VAL A 16 6.34 8.95 8.86
N LEU A 17 7.50 8.48 8.41
CA LEU A 17 8.81 8.85 8.93
C LEU A 17 9.41 10.02 8.13
N PRO A 18 10.42 10.73 8.67
CA PRO A 18 11.11 11.79 7.93
C PRO A 18 11.65 11.34 6.57
N SER A 19 12.16 10.10 6.47
CA SER A 19 12.68 9.51 5.23
C SER A 19 11.62 9.29 4.14
N ASP A 20 10.34 9.26 4.52
CA ASP A 20 9.23 9.05 3.58
C ASP A 20 8.80 10.35 2.89
N THR A 21 9.28 11.48 3.39
CA THR A 21 8.83 12.82 2.98
C THR A 21 9.76 13.50 1.99
N ASN A 22 9.18 14.36 1.18
CA ASN A 22 9.88 15.23 0.24
C ASN A 22 10.29 16.57 0.89
N HIS A 23 10.94 17.44 0.12
CA HIS A 23 11.41 18.74 0.61
C HIS A 23 10.28 19.72 1.02
N LEU A 24 9.02 19.41 0.75
CA LEU A 24 7.83 20.15 1.21
C LEU A 24 7.29 19.63 2.55
N GLY A 25 7.94 18.63 3.16
CA GLY A 25 7.51 18.04 4.44
C GLY A 25 6.29 17.13 4.33
N THR A 26 5.98 16.67 3.12
CA THR A 26 4.87 15.76 2.83
C THR A 26 5.36 14.44 2.27
N ILE A 27 4.60 13.37 2.48
CA ILE A 27 4.97 12.04 1.95
C ILE A 27 5.15 12.08 0.43
N PHE A 28 6.18 11.41 -0.09
CA PHE A 28 6.29 11.19 -1.53
C PHE A 28 5.16 10.28 -2.01
N GLY A 29 4.52 10.64 -3.12
CA GLY A 29 3.52 9.78 -3.77
C GLY A 29 4.08 8.40 -4.12
N GLY A 30 5.36 8.32 -4.51
CA GLY A 30 6.04 7.05 -4.75
C GLY A 30 6.12 6.13 -3.52
N THR A 31 6.31 6.70 -2.33
CA THR A 31 6.29 5.93 -1.06
C THR A 31 4.91 5.33 -0.81
N VAL A 32 3.85 6.13 -1.02
CA VAL A 32 2.47 5.64 -0.87
C VAL A 32 2.18 4.51 -1.87
N LEU A 33 2.61 4.66 -3.13
CA LEU A 33 2.45 3.62 -4.14
C LEU A 33 3.21 2.33 -3.78
N ALA A 34 4.40 2.44 -3.20
CA ALA A 34 5.16 1.28 -2.72
C ALA A 34 4.41 0.52 -1.62
N TYR A 35 3.79 1.24 -0.67
CA TYR A 35 2.97 0.61 0.38
C TYR A 35 1.72 -0.07 -0.19
N ILE A 36 1.05 0.56 -1.17
CA ILE A 36 -0.11 -0.02 -1.86
C ILE A 36 0.28 -1.31 -2.59
N ASP A 37 1.37 -1.30 -3.35
CA ASP A 37 1.83 -2.48 -4.11
C ASP A 37 2.19 -3.64 -3.17
N GLU A 38 2.91 -3.36 -2.07
CA GLU A 38 3.29 -4.37 -1.10
C GLU A 38 2.07 -5.05 -0.45
N ILE A 39 1.10 -4.28 0.05
CA ILE A 39 -0.08 -4.86 0.72
C ILE A 39 -0.99 -5.59 -0.27
N ALA A 40 -1.10 -5.10 -1.51
CA ALA A 40 -1.84 -5.75 -2.58
C ALA A 40 -1.20 -7.09 -2.99
N ALA A 41 0.13 -7.12 -3.14
CA ALA A 41 0.86 -8.35 -3.45
C ALA A 41 0.67 -9.41 -2.35
N ILE A 42 0.72 -9.03 -1.08
CA ILE A 42 0.45 -9.96 0.04
C ILE A 42 -0.98 -10.50 -0.03
N SER A 43 -1.98 -9.63 -0.23
CA SER A 43 -3.38 -10.03 -0.38
C SER A 43 -3.57 -11.02 -1.55
N ALA A 44 -2.99 -10.70 -2.71
CA ALA A 44 -3.05 -11.52 -3.91
C ALA A 44 -2.34 -12.87 -3.76
N MET A 45 -1.16 -12.91 -3.12
CA MET A 45 -0.45 -14.16 -2.83
C MET A 45 -1.25 -15.06 -1.89
N ARG A 46 -1.92 -14.50 -0.87
CA ARG A 46 -2.79 -15.27 0.04
C ARG A 46 -3.98 -15.87 -0.70
N HIS A 47 -4.61 -15.08 -1.57
CA HIS A 47 -5.74 -15.53 -2.38
C HIS A 47 -5.33 -16.62 -3.39
N ALA A 48 -4.23 -16.39 -4.11
CA ALA A 48 -3.77 -17.28 -5.17
C ALA A 48 -3.02 -18.51 -4.64
N ARG A 49 -2.53 -18.48 -3.40
CA ARG A 49 -1.65 -19.48 -2.77
C ARG A 49 -0.41 -19.80 -3.60
N LYS A 50 0.15 -18.78 -4.25
CA LYS A 50 1.33 -18.85 -5.10
C LYS A 50 1.97 -17.46 -5.24
N ALA A 51 3.18 -17.43 -5.80
CA ALA A 51 3.80 -16.18 -6.21
C ALA A 51 2.95 -15.47 -7.28
N VAL A 52 2.90 -14.15 -7.20
CA VAL A 52 2.18 -13.27 -8.12
C VAL A 52 3.09 -12.11 -8.52
N VAL A 53 2.72 -11.42 -9.60
CA VAL A 53 3.39 -10.21 -10.05
C VAL A 53 2.33 -9.15 -10.33
N THR A 54 2.66 -7.88 -10.06
CA THR A 54 1.79 -6.75 -10.38
C THR A 54 1.87 -6.48 -11.89
N VAL A 55 0.77 -6.71 -12.60
CA VAL A 55 0.70 -6.48 -14.06
C VAL A 55 0.47 -5.01 -14.37
N SER A 56 -0.42 -4.38 -13.61
CA SER A 56 -0.76 -2.97 -13.73
C SER A 56 -1.33 -2.46 -12.42
N ILE A 57 -1.23 -1.16 -12.22
CA ILE A 57 -2.06 -0.40 -11.28
C ILE A 57 -2.96 0.47 -12.16
N ASP A 58 -4.24 0.58 -11.80
CA ASP A 58 -5.17 1.46 -12.50
C ASP A 58 -4.84 2.93 -12.19
N LYS A 59 -5.83 3.74 -11.81
CA LYS A 59 -5.63 5.15 -11.47
C LYS A 59 -5.48 5.32 -9.96
N VAL A 60 -4.50 6.12 -9.54
CA VAL A 60 -4.37 6.60 -8.16
C VAL A 60 -4.48 8.12 -8.15
N ASP A 61 -5.48 8.64 -7.44
CA ASP A 61 -5.67 10.07 -7.21
C ASP A 61 -5.23 10.43 -5.78
N PHE A 62 -4.22 11.30 -5.66
CA PHE A 62 -3.78 11.83 -4.37
C PHE A 62 -4.65 13.03 -3.95
N ILE A 63 -5.73 12.74 -3.20
CA ILE A 63 -6.73 13.76 -2.80
C ILE A 63 -6.20 14.67 -1.69
N SER A 64 -5.39 14.13 -0.78
CA SER A 64 -4.78 14.86 0.32
C SER A 64 -3.39 14.32 0.62
N SER A 65 -2.60 15.12 1.34
CA SER A 65 -1.25 14.77 1.71
C SER A 65 -1.16 14.33 3.17
N ALA A 66 -0.19 13.44 3.47
CA ALA A 66 0.23 13.11 4.83
C ALA A 66 1.58 13.76 5.17
N LYS A 67 1.83 13.95 6.47
CA LYS A 67 3.03 14.56 7.05
C LYS A 67 3.72 13.59 8.01
N VAL A 68 4.97 13.91 8.39
CA VAL A 68 5.70 13.16 9.42
C VAL A 68 4.87 13.05 10.69
N GLY A 69 4.77 11.83 11.23
CA GLY A 69 3.98 11.52 12.43
C GLY A 69 2.54 11.09 12.14
N ASP A 70 2.02 11.29 10.92
CA ASP A 70 0.71 10.76 10.55
C ASP A 70 0.75 9.22 10.47
N ILE A 71 -0.41 8.61 10.73
CA ILE A 71 -0.60 7.16 10.62
C ILE A 71 -1.47 6.88 9.41
N LEU A 72 -0.94 6.10 8.46
CA LEU A 72 -1.66 5.55 7.32
C LEU A 72 -2.15 4.14 7.66
N LYS A 73 -3.36 3.80 7.24
CA LYS A 73 -3.98 2.49 7.46
C LYS A 73 -4.89 2.10 6.30
#